data_AF-A0A6G3Q6V3-F1
#
_entry.id   AF-A0A6G3Q6V3-F1
#
_cell.length_a   1.000
_cell.length_b   1.000
_cell.length_c   1.000
_cell.angle_alpha   90.00
_cell.angle_beta   90.00
_cell.angle_gamma   90.00
#
_symmetry.space_group_name_H-M   'P 1'
#
loop_
_entity.id
_entity.type
_entity.pdbx_description
1 polymer ?
#
loop_
_entity_poly.entity_id
_entity_poly.type
_entity_poly.pdbx_seq_one_letter_code
_entity_poly.pdbx_strand_id
1 'polypeptide(L)'
;MTYVDPQKRKNAEENGIPHAPEKVIAEWHSLAETVCRELRHAGLPAYTQHPNTLADMQAGACVSVDTVDGPAGGVHVSWNAGETLTEAALGYMEPDRLDLGEPVIEHGVRVGALMDETIRSVLTLAGFRTCDAVELNDLAPGTHVAGRQPRQWFIEYILTEGVLGLIATIRSRDPSGDNSGEPTDISVEGRVLLTARAIRIVQDGLHRLTDDDRQESARVFRRLAGAMHSQDMVYRGFWKANRSLLELPDELCLPTQEPPAEAGGPVTRSQVLVAAYLALLGSIELADEDTVDEDAAVKITEAWTGTLLRRLDEAPDEDRQELVRLFREAAREETNSAHKTFASGFPEAIGLVEGSD
;
A
#
# COMPACT_ATOMS: atom_id res chain seq x y z
N MET A 1 -9.47 29.42 10.08
CA MET A 1 -10.76 28.82 10.49
C MET A 1 -10.58 28.33 11.91
N THR A 2 -11.54 28.57 12.80
CA THR A 2 -11.46 28.11 14.20
C THR A 2 -12.44 26.96 14.38
N TYR A 3 -11.96 25.77 14.70
CA TYR A 3 -12.74 24.53 14.84
C TYR A 3 -13.42 24.44 16.20
N VAL A 4 -12.79 24.99 17.24
CA VAL A 4 -13.36 25.06 18.59
C VAL A 4 -13.76 26.51 18.88
N ASP A 5 -14.98 26.70 19.35
CA ASP A 5 -15.45 28.00 19.81
C ASP A 5 -14.53 28.53 20.95
N PRO A 6 -14.04 29.78 20.89
CA PRO A 6 -13.10 30.30 21.88
C PRO A 6 -13.61 30.25 23.32
N GLN A 7 -14.92 30.44 23.54
CA GLN A 7 -15.51 30.35 24.87
C GLN A 7 -15.56 28.90 25.36
N LYS A 8 -15.90 27.95 24.48
CA LYS A 8 -15.81 26.51 24.80
C LYS A 8 -14.38 26.11 25.16
N ARG A 9 -13.39 26.56 24.39
CA ARG A 9 -11.97 26.28 24.65
C ARG A 9 -11.53 26.81 26.02
N LYS A 10 -11.84 28.07 26.31
CA LYS A 10 -11.54 28.68 27.62
C LYS A 10 -12.19 27.93 28.77
N ASN A 11 -13.47 27.57 28.64
CA ASN A 11 -14.17 26.80 29.66
C ASN A 11 -13.54 25.41 29.86
N ALA A 12 -13.11 24.73 28.79
CA ALA A 12 -12.49 23.41 28.88
C ALA A 12 -11.11 23.49 29.58
N GLU A 13 -10.31 24.51 29.28
CA GLU A 13 -9.04 24.81 29.96
C GLU A 13 -9.24 25.05 31.46
N GLU A 14 -10.26 25.84 31.85
CA GLU A 14 -10.61 26.09 33.26
C GLU A 14 -11.03 24.80 34.01
N ASN A 15 -11.54 23.80 33.29
CA ASN A 15 -11.93 22.50 33.83
C ASN A 15 -10.85 21.41 33.71
N GLY A 16 -9.63 21.76 33.25
CA GLY A 16 -8.52 20.82 33.13
C GLY A 16 -8.62 19.83 31.96
N ILE A 17 -9.44 20.14 30.95
CA ILE A 17 -9.59 19.36 29.71
C ILE A 17 -9.17 20.25 28.54
N PRO A 18 -7.86 20.55 28.40
CA PRO A 18 -7.39 21.42 27.33
C PRO A 18 -7.69 20.82 25.95
N HIS A 19 -7.92 21.67 24.96
CA HIS A 19 -8.01 21.25 23.57
C HIS A 19 -6.63 21.29 22.91
N ALA A 20 -6.42 20.41 21.93
CA ALA A 20 -5.20 20.41 21.13
C ALA A 20 -5.01 21.75 20.38
N PRO A 21 -3.77 22.10 20.00
CA PRO A 21 -3.50 23.29 19.18
C PRO A 21 -4.31 23.29 17.88
N GLU A 22 -4.71 24.48 17.41
CA GLU A 22 -5.58 24.64 16.23
C GLU A 22 -5.03 23.94 14.97
N LYS A 23 -3.71 23.94 14.80
CA LYS A 23 -3.02 23.26 13.70
C LYS A 23 -3.24 21.75 13.74
N VAL A 24 -3.14 21.14 14.93
CA VAL A 24 -3.34 19.70 15.14
C VAL A 24 -4.80 19.32 14.87
N ILE A 25 -5.74 20.14 15.36
CA ILE A 25 -7.17 19.93 15.09
C ILE A 25 -7.48 20.01 13.59
N ALA A 26 -6.87 20.97 12.88
CA ALA A 26 -7.01 21.08 11.43
C ALA A 26 -6.49 19.83 10.71
N GLU A 27 -5.35 19.28 11.14
CA GLU A 27 -4.79 18.02 10.63
C GLU A 27 -5.72 16.83 10.88
N TRP A 28 -6.34 16.75 12.07
CA TRP A 28 -7.32 15.71 12.38
C TRP A 28 -8.60 15.82 11.54
N HIS A 29 -9.08 17.03 11.26
CA HIS A 29 -10.22 17.19 10.34
C HIS A 29 -9.88 16.76 8.90
N SER A 30 -8.70 17.10 8.40
CA SER A 30 -8.21 16.61 7.10
C SER A 30 -8.10 15.09 7.06
N LEU A 31 -7.61 14.49 8.15
CA LEU A 31 -7.55 13.04 8.31
C LEU A 31 -8.96 12.42 8.33
N ALA A 32 -9.91 12.99 9.06
CA ALA A 32 -11.30 12.53 9.12
C ALA A 32 -11.99 12.55 7.74
N GLU A 33 -11.79 13.62 6.96
CA GLU A 33 -12.30 13.69 5.57
C GLU A 33 -11.69 12.60 4.69
N THR A 34 -10.40 12.32 4.86
CA THR A 34 -9.68 11.28 4.12
C THR A 34 -10.17 9.88 4.52
N VAL A 35 -10.30 9.59 5.81
CA VAL A 35 -10.89 8.35 6.35
C VAL A 35 -12.31 8.14 5.80
N CYS A 36 -13.15 9.17 5.83
CA CYS A 36 -14.52 9.08 5.32
C CYS A 36 -14.56 8.76 3.82
N ARG A 37 -13.64 9.34 3.03
CA ARG A 37 -13.53 9.09 1.59
C ARG A 37 -13.11 7.64 1.30
N GLU A 38 -12.13 7.13 2.02
CA GLU A 38 -11.63 5.75 1.86
C GLU A 38 -12.69 4.72 2.23
N LEU A 39 -13.45 4.94 3.31
CA LEU A 39 -14.59 4.08 3.66
C LEU A 39 -15.65 4.07 2.54
N ARG A 40 -15.96 5.22 1.94
CA ARG A 40 -16.88 5.31 0.79
C ARG A 40 -16.33 4.60 -0.45
N HIS A 41 -15.03 4.71 -0.73
CA HIS A 41 -14.39 3.98 -1.83
C HIS A 41 -14.45 2.45 -1.62
N ALA A 42 -14.38 2.00 -0.36
CA ALA A 42 -14.58 0.60 0.00
C ALA A 42 -16.06 0.14 -0.08
N GLY A 43 -16.99 1.04 -0.44
CA GLY A 43 -18.41 0.75 -0.54
C GLY A 43 -19.17 0.82 0.79
N LEU A 44 -18.54 1.33 1.86
CA LEU A 44 -19.22 1.55 3.14
C LEU A 44 -19.88 2.93 3.16
N PRO A 45 -21.16 3.04 3.60
CA PRO A 45 -21.75 4.34 3.87
C PRO A 45 -20.97 4.99 5.01
N ALA A 46 -20.43 6.19 4.78
CA ALA A 46 -19.67 6.93 5.79
C ALA A 46 -19.96 8.42 5.71
N TYR A 47 -19.85 9.11 6.85
CA TYR A 47 -20.03 10.56 6.94
C TYR A 47 -19.16 11.13 8.06
N THR A 48 -18.82 12.42 7.94
CA THR A 48 -18.09 13.16 8.97
C THR A 48 -19.08 13.84 9.92
N GLN A 49 -18.97 13.59 11.21
CA GLN A 49 -19.78 14.26 12.22
C GLN A 49 -19.30 15.70 12.41
N HIS A 50 -20.22 16.66 12.23
CA HIS A 50 -19.93 18.06 12.53
C HIS A 50 -20.40 18.40 13.96
N PRO A 51 -19.64 19.22 14.72
CA PRO A 51 -19.92 19.51 16.15
C PRO A 51 -21.30 20.14 16.44
N ASN A 52 -21.97 20.67 15.42
CA ASN A 52 -23.25 21.39 15.55
C ASN A 52 -24.39 20.71 14.80
N THR A 53 -24.15 19.56 14.18
CA THR A 53 -25.21 18.76 13.58
C THR A 53 -25.64 17.78 14.66
N LEU A 54 -26.91 17.83 15.08
CA LEU A 54 -27.52 16.72 15.83
C LEU A 54 -27.13 15.46 15.07
N ALA A 55 -26.64 14.43 15.77
CA ALA A 55 -26.18 13.20 15.14
C ALA A 55 -27.24 12.76 14.14
N ASP A 56 -27.00 13.06 12.85
CA ASP A 56 -27.99 12.77 11.83
C ASP A 56 -28.18 11.26 11.93
N MET A 57 -29.43 10.81 11.98
CA MET A 57 -29.81 9.39 12.11
C MET A 57 -29.43 8.57 10.86
N GLN A 58 -28.39 9.03 10.16
CA GLN A 58 -27.79 8.41 9.01
C GLN A 58 -27.06 7.14 9.46
N ALA A 59 -27.53 6.01 8.93
CA ALA A 59 -26.83 4.74 9.06
C ALA A 59 -25.47 4.80 8.35
N GLY A 60 -24.42 4.32 9.01
CA GLY A 60 -23.08 4.25 8.42
C GLY A 60 -21.94 4.44 9.41
N ALA A 61 -20.72 4.40 8.88
CA ALA A 61 -19.52 4.75 9.62
C ALA A 61 -19.48 6.27 9.89
N CYS A 62 -19.65 6.63 11.15
CA CYS A 62 -19.57 7.99 11.65
C CYS A 62 -18.11 8.31 11.97
N VAL A 63 -17.52 9.26 11.23
CA VAL A 63 -16.16 9.73 11.46
C VAL A 63 -16.21 11.03 12.25
N SER A 64 -15.74 11.04 13.49
CA SER A 64 -15.74 12.20 14.38
C SER A 64 -14.32 12.62 14.75
N VAL A 65 -14.17 13.89 15.14
CA VAL A 65 -12.90 14.43 15.64
C VAL A 65 -13.10 14.80 17.11
N ASP A 66 -12.37 14.11 17.99
CA ASP A 66 -12.20 14.55 19.36
C ASP A 66 -11.05 15.55 19.42
N THR A 67 -11.34 16.74 19.94
CA THR A 67 -10.40 17.88 19.97
C THR A 67 -9.66 17.99 21.30
N VAL A 68 -9.89 17.09 22.25
CA VAL A 68 -9.17 17.04 23.53
C VAL A 68 -7.68 16.85 23.29
N ASP A 69 -6.85 17.57 24.03
CA ASP A 69 -5.40 17.38 24.03
C ASP A 69 -5.04 16.13 24.83
N GLY A 70 -4.31 15.19 24.21
CA GLY A 70 -3.89 13.94 24.82
C GLY A 70 -4.22 12.70 23.99
N PRO A 71 -4.04 11.50 24.57
CA PRO A 71 -4.17 10.24 23.84
C PRO A 71 -5.60 9.93 23.38
N ALA A 72 -6.62 10.50 24.04
CA ALA A 72 -8.02 10.35 23.63
C ALA A 72 -8.41 11.27 22.46
N GLY A 73 -7.64 12.32 22.19
CA GLY A 73 -7.83 13.21 21.05
C GLY A 73 -7.53 12.52 19.72
N GLY A 74 -8.16 13.00 18.65
CA GLY A 74 -7.89 12.51 17.30
C GLY A 74 -9.16 12.15 16.52
N VAL A 75 -8.99 11.28 15.54
CA VAL A 75 -10.06 10.84 14.65
C VAL A 75 -10.60 9.52 15.15
N HIS A 76 -11.92 9.46 15.35
CA HIS A 76 -12.63 8.27 15.79
C HIS A 76 -13.63 7.86 14.72
N VAL A 77 -13.84 6.54 14.57
CA VAL A 77 -14.81 5.97 13.65
C VAL A 77 -15.66 4.96 14.39
N SER A 78 -16.97 5.16 14.39
CA SER A 78 -17.92 4.21 14.98
C SER A 78 -19.03 3.87 14.00
N TRP A 79 -19.60 2.68 14.12
CA TRP A 79 -20.78 2.32 13.36
C TRP A 79 -22.06 2.92 13.98
N ASN A 80 -22.78 3.74 13.21
CA ASN A 80 -24.13 4.17 13.54
C ASN A 80 -25.15 3.23 12.88
N ALA A 81 -25.90 2.50 13.69
CA ALA A 81 -27.01 1.70 13.21
C ALA A 81 -28.13 2.61 12.66
N GLY A 82 -28.89 2.10 11.69
CA GLY A 82 -30.03 2.85 11.15
C GLY A 82 -31.09 3.12 12.21
N GLU A 83 -31.82 4.23 12.02
CA GLU A 83 -32.88 4.73 12.90
C GLU A 83 -33.79 3.63 13.44
N THR A 84 -34.27 2.71 12.60
CA THR A 84 -35.16 1.62 13.03
C THR A 84 -34.57 0.73 14.13
N LEU A 85 -33.28 0.37 14.03
CA LEU A 85 -32.63 -0.49 15.03
C LEU A 85 -32.30 0.30 16.30
N THR A 86 -31.85 1.55 16.12
CA THR A 86 -31.53 2.46 17.22
C THR A 86 -32.77 2.80 18.04
N GLU A 87 -33.88 3.18 17.42
CA GLU A 87 -35.15 3.44 18.10
C GLU A 87 -35.70 2.20 18.79
N ALA A 88 -35.64 1.04 18.13
CA ALA A 88 -36.09 -0.21 18.73
C ALA A 88 -35.29 -0.53 20.00
N ALA A 89 -33.95 -0.42 19.95
CA ALA A 89 -33.11 -0.66 21.12
C ALA A 89 -33.36 0.37 22.24
N LEU A 90 -33.46 1.67 21.89
CA LEU A 90 -33.70 2.75 22.86
C LEU A 90 -35.07 2.61 23.56
N GLY A 91 -36.10 2.12 22.88
CA GLY A 91 -37.42 1.88 23.48
C GLY A 91 -37.43 0.85 24.62
N TYR A 92 -36.44 -0.04 24.68
CA TYR A 92 -36.23 -1.00 25.79
C TYR A 92 -35.28 -0.47 26.88
N MET A 93 -34.71 0.72 26.69
CA MET A 93 -33.87 1.39 27.69
C MET A 93 -34.63 2.50 28.45
N GLU A 94 -35.93 2.68 28.18
CA GLU A 94 -36.78 3.62 28.93
C GLU A 94 -36.89 3.21 30.40
N PRO A 95 -36.97 4.16 31.36
CA PRO A 95 -36.98 3.86 32.79
C PRO A 95 -38.06 2.85 33.24
N ASP A 96 -39.20 2.84 32.56
CA ASP A 96 -40.34 1.97 32.87
C ASP A 96 -40.23 0.56 32.23
N ARG A 97 -39.21 0.35 31.38
CA ARG A 97 -39.04 -0.83 30.51
C ARG A 97 -37.61 -1.36 30.42
N LEU A 98 -36.72 -0.93 31.31
CA LEU A 98 -35.30 -1.27 31.29
C LEU A 98 -35.07 -2.79 31.36
N ASP A 99 -34.99 -3.43 30.20
CA ASP A 99 -34.64 -4.83 30.03
C ASP A 99 -33.44 -4.93 29.08
N LEU A 100 -32.25 -4.91 29.67
CA LEU A 100 -30.98 -5.01 28.94
C LEU A 100 -30.76 -6.40 28.33
N GLY A 101 -31.59 -7.39 28.67
CA GLY A 101 -31.54 -8.74 28.12
C GLY A 101 -32.35 -8.92 26.84
N GLU A 102 -33.03 -7.88 26.37
CA GLU A 102 -33.86 -7.97 25.17
C GLU A 102 -33.03 -8.32 23.91
N PRO A 103 -33.43 -9.32 23.11
CA PRO A 103 -32.65 -9.79 21.97
C PRO A 103 -32.32 -8.70 20.94
N VAL A 104 -33.13 -7.63 20.85
CA VAL A 104 -32.87 -6.50 19.94
C VAL A 104 -31.66 -5.67 20.37
N ILE A 105 -31.44 -5.50 21.68
CA ILE A 105 -30.27 -4.79 22.23
C ILE A 105 -29.02 -5.64 21.96
N GLU A 106 -29.07 -6.93 22.28
CA GLU A 106 -27.95 -7.86 22.00
C GLU A 106 -27.63 -7.89 20.50
N HIS A 107 -28.66 -7.93 19.64
CA HIS A 107 -28.50 -7.89 18.20
C HIS A 107 -27.81 -6.61 17.74
N GLY A 108 -28.23 -5.44 18.22
CA GLY A 108 -27.61 -4.16 17.91
C GLY A 108 -26.14 -4.09 18.30
N VAL A 109 -25.80 -4.54 19.52
CA VAL A 109 -24.40 -4.61 19.99
C VAL A 109 -23.55 -5.52 19.11
N ARG A 110 -24.06 -6.71 18.77
CA ARG A 110 -23.33 -7.65 17.89
C ARG A 110 -23.11 -7.09 16.49
N VAL A 111 -24.11 -6.42 15.91
CA VAL A 111 -23.98 -5.76 14.60
C VAL A 111 -22.93 -4.65 14.68
N GLY A 112 -22.96 -3.81 15.71
CA GLY A 112 -21.96 -2.75 15.93
C GLY A 112 -20.54 -3.32 15.98
N ALA A 113 -20.30 -4.35 16.79
CA ALA A 113 -18.98 -4.98 16.91
C ALA A 113 -18.45 -5.55 15.57
N LEU A 114 -19.30 -6.24 14.81
CA LEU A 114 -18.92 -6.77 13.48
C LEU A 114 -18.59 -5.64 12.49
N MET A 115 -19.34 -4.54 12.54
CA MET A 115 -19.10 -3.39 11.68
C MET A 115 -17.84 -2.62 12.08
N ASP A 116 -17.56 -2.47 13.38
CA ASP A 116 -16.32 -1.85 13.86
C ASP A 116 -15.08 -2.66 13.46
N GLU A 117 -15.14 -4.00 13.55
CA GLU A 117 -14.07 -4.89 13.06
C GLU A 117 -13.88 -4.75 11.54
N THR A 118 -14.98 -4.66 10.79
CA THR A 118 -14.95 -4.47 9.34
C THR A 118 -14.32 -3.12 8.97
N ILE A 119 -14.75 -2.04 9.62
CA ILE A 119 -14.20 -0.68 9.44
C ILE A 119 -12.71 -0.68 9.72
N ARG A 120 -12.29 -1.24 10.85
CA ARG A 120 -10.87 -1.32 11.24
C ARG A 120 -10.04 -2.07 10.20
N SER A 121 -10.55 -3.18 9.69
CA SER A 121 -9.90 -3.97 8.65
C SER A 121 -9.77 -3.18 7.33
N VAL A 122 -10.83 -2.50 6.89
CA VAL A 122 -10.81 -1.65 5.69
C VAL A 122 -9.82 -0.50 5.84
N LEU A 123 -9.80 0.17 6.99
CA LEU A 123 -8.87 1.27 7.25
C LEU A 123 -7.42 0.78 7.30
N THR A 124 -7.17 -0.36 7.93
CA THR A 124 -5.83 -0.97 7.94
C THR A 124 -5.36 -1.30 6.52
N LEU A 125 -6.24 -1.88 5.69
CA LEU A 125 -5.94 -2.14 4.27
C LEU A 125 -5.71 -0.85 3.48
N ALA A 126 -6.43 0.23 3.80
CA ALA A 126 -6.22 1.55 3.20
C ALA A 126 -4.97 2.27 3.73
N GLY A 127 -4.18 1.65 4.60
CA GLY A 127 -2.93 2.22 5.12
C GLY A 127 -3.14 3.16 6.30
N PHE A 128 -4.22 3.04 7.06
CA PHE A 128 -4.35 3.77 8.32
C PHE A 128 -3.82 2.93 9.49
N ARG A 129 -3.25 3.61 10.48
CA ARG A 129 -2.96 3.03 11.80
C ARG A 129 -4.21 3.13 12.65
N THR A 130 -4.73 1.99 13.08
CA THR A 130 -5.95 1.91 13.87
C THR A 130 -5.74 1.13 15.17
N CYS A 131 -6.36 1.56 16.25
CA CYS A 131 -6.52 0.78 17.48
C CYS A 131 -7.98 0.85 17.95
N ASP A 132 -8.32 0.00 18.92
CA ASP A 132 -9.64 0.10 19.55
C ASP A 132 -9.73 1.39 20.36
N ALA A 133 -10.81 2.16 20.18
CA ALA A 133 -10.98 3.42 20.90
C ALA A 133 -11.04 3.19 22.42
N VAL A 134 -11.50 2.01 22.86
CA VAL A 134 -11.54 1.62 24.27
C VAL A 134 -10.15 1.57 24.91
N GLU A 135 -9.09 1.31 24.14
CA GLU A 135 -7.71 1.28 24.65
C GLU A 135 -7.21 2.68 25.06
N LEU A 136 -7.83 3.74 24.53
CA LEU A 136 -7.48 5.13 24.80
C LEU A 136 -8.45 5.77 25.80
N ASN A 137 -9.71 5.35 25.77
CA ASN A 137 -10.77 5.83 26.64
C ASN A 137 -11.86 4.76 26.77
N ASP A 138 -12.05 4.20 27.97
CA ASP A 138 -13.02 3.13 28.26
C ASP A 138 -14.46 3.46 27.83
N LEU A 139 -14.79 4.74 27.63
CA LEU A 139 -16.11 5.21 27.22
C LEU A 139 -16.22 5.50 25.71
N ALA A 140 -15.12 5.46 24.96
CA ALA A 140 -15.11 5.76 23.54
C ALA A 140 -15.43 4.49 22.73
N PRO A 141 -16.57 4.42 22.02
CA PRO A 141 -16.86 3.30 21.14
C PRO A 141 -16.07 3.41 19.83
N GLY A 142 -15.83 2.26 19.20
CA GLY A 142 -15.35 2.19 17.81
C GLY A 142 -13.84 2.10 17.66
N THR A 143 -13.32 2.74 16.62
CA THR A 143 -11.92 2.65 16.17
C THR A 143 -11.27 4.02 16.17
N HIS A 144 -10.14 4.15 16.84
CA HIS A 144 -9.28 5.34 16.75
C HIS A 144 -8.36 5.25 15.55
N VAL A 145 -8.14 6.37 14.86
CA VAL A 145 -7.24 6.49 13.70
C VAL A 145 -6.09 7.43 14.03
N ALA A 146 -4.91 6.84 14.25
CA ALA A 146 -3.68 7.55 14.63
C ALA A 146 -2.89 8.14 13.45
N GLY A 147 -3.45 8.10 12.24
CA GLY A 147 -2.83 8.59 11.01
C GLY A 147 -2.57 7.49 9.98
N ARG A 148 -1.67 7.75 9.03
CA ARG A 148 -1.33 6.83 7.94
C ARG A 148 -0.02 6.09 8.18
N GLN A 149 0.05 4.89 7.62
CA GLN A 149 1.21 4.03 7.52
C GLN A 149 1.37 3.54 6.08
N PRO A 150 2.59 3.15 5.67
CA PRO A 150 2.81 2.59 4.35
C PRO A 150 1.95 1.35 4.12
N ARG A 151 1.27 1.30 2.97
CA ARG A 151 0.49 0.15 2.50
C ARG A 151 1.45 -0.90 1.96
N GLN A 152 1.91 -1.80 2.82
CA GLN A 152 2.86 -2.84 2.44
C GLN A 152 2.39 -3.66 1.23
N TRP A 153 1.09 -4.02 1.18
CA TRP A 153 0.53 -4.73 0.02
C TRP A 153 0.64 -3.93 -1.29
N PHE A 154 0.51 -2.60 -1.24
CA PHE A 154 0.59 -1.73 -2.41
C PHE A 154 2.04 -1.64 -2.89
N ILE A 155 2.98 -1.46 -1.97
CA ILE A 155 4.43 -1.44 -2.26
C ILE A 155 4.86 -2.77 -2.87
N GLU A 156 4.49 -3.90 -2.25
CA GLU A 156 4.77 -5.24 -2.79
C GLU A 156 4.13 -5.43 -4.18
N TYR A 157 2.91 -4.95 -4.39
CA TYR A 157 2.22 -5.03 -5.67
C TYR A 157 2.95 -4.27 -6.78
N ILE A 158 3.30 -2.99 -6.57
CA ILE A 158 3.98 -2.18 -7.60
C ILE A 158 5.39 -2.70 -7.89
N LEU A 159 6.10 -3.22 -6.88
CA LEU A 159 7.41 -3.83 -7.08
C LEU A 159 7.30 -5.15 -7.82
N THR A 160 6.28 -5.95 -7.53
CA THR A 160 6.02 -7.21 -8.23
C THR A 160 5.66 -6.95 -9.70
N GLU A 161 4.83 -5.94 -9.97
CA GLU A 161 4.51 -5.47 -11.33
C GLU A 161 5.81 -5.07 -12.06
N GLY A 162 6.67 -4.28 -11.41
CA GLY A 162 7.96 -3.88 -11.95
C GLY A 162 8.92 -5.05 -12.23
N VAL A 163 9.06 -5.99 -11.30
CA VAL A 163 9.94 -7.17 -11.44
C VAL A 163 9.48 -8.09 -12.57
N LEU A 164 8.19 -8.48 -12.56
CA LEU A 164 7.62 -9.29 -13.64
C LEU A 164 7.73 -8.60 -14.98
N GLY A 165 7.46 -7.30 -14.96
CA GLY A 165 7.57 -6.41 -16.09
C GLY A 165 8.94 -6.38 -16.75
N LEU A 166 9.97 -6.14 -15.96
CA LEU A 166 11.35 -6.11 -16.43
C LEU A 166 11.75 -7.46 -17.04
N ILE A 167 11.47 -8.58 -16.35
CA ILE A 167 11.78 -9.92 -16.86
C ILE A 167 11.03 -10.18 -18.18
N ALA A 168 9.75 -9.84 -18.24
CA ALA A 168 8.95 -10.02 -19.44
C ALA A 168 9.45 -9.15 -20.61
N THR A 169 9.91 -7.94 -20.33
CA THR A 169 10.46 -7.02 -21.34
C THR A 169 11.74 -7.59 -21.94
N ILE A 170 12.66 -8.08 -21.09
CA ILE A 170 13.88 -8.76 -21.52
C ILE A 170 13.52 -9.98 -22.39
N ARG A 171 12.54 -10.79 -21.97
CA ARG A 171 12.09 -11.98 -22.72
C ARG A 171 11.44 -11.68 -24.06
N SER A 172 10.55 -10.69 -24.11
CA SER A 172 9.51 -10.55 -25.15
C SER A 172 9.90 -9.74 -26.38
N ARG A 173 11.13 -9.19 -26.47
CA ARG A 173 11.65 -8.58 -27.70
C ARG A 173 11.88 -9.61 -28.80
N ASP A 174 10.81 -10.15 -29.32
CA ASP A 174 10.80 -11.13 -30.39
C ASP A 174 11.18 -10.41 -31.72
N PRO A 175 12.27 -10.78 -32.40
CA PRO A 175 12.70 -10.16 -33.66
C PRO A 175 11.71 -10.33 -34.83
N SER A 176 10.62 -11.08 -34.65
CA SER A 176 9.74 -11.55 -35.73
C SER A 176 8.60 -10.59 -36.12
N GLY A 177 8.49 -9.42 -35.48
CA GLY A 177 7.37 -8.50 -35.68
C GLY A 177 7.50 -7.56 -36.87
N ASP A 178 7.65 -8.07 -38.11
CA ASP A 178 7.39 -7.49 -39.45
C ASP A 178 7.70 -5.99 -39.75
N ASN A 179 8.30 -5.23 -38.84
CA ASN A 179 8.82 -3.89 -39.06
C ASN A 179 10.28 -4.03 -39.49
N SER A 180 10.42 -4.08 -40.80
CA SER A 180 11.67 -4.16 -41.55
C SER A 180 12.67 -3.05 -41.16
N GLY A 181 13.69 -3.40 -40.38
CA GLY A 181 15.00 -2.75 -40.50
C GLY A 181 15.60 -2.09 -39.25
N GLU A 182 14.91 -2.03 -38.12
CA GLU A 182 15.58 -1.58 -36.88
C GLU A 182 16.39 -2.73 -36.28
N PRO A 183 17.67 -2.51 -35.93
CA PRO A 183 18.50 -3.50 -35.26
C PRO A 183 17.79 -3.99 -34.00
N THR A 184 17.94 -5.28 -33.68
CA THR A 184 17.45 -5.79 -32.41
C THR A 184 18.29 -5.23 -31.27
N ASP A 185 17.71 -4.27 -30.57
CA ASP A 185 18.17 -3.58 -29.35
C ASP A 185 18.78 -4.46 -28.21
N ILE A 186 18.56 -5.77 -28.21
CA ILE A 186 19.19 -6.74 -27.29
C ILE A 186 19.60 -7.97 -28.11
N SER A 187 20.86 -8.41 -28.00
CA SER A 187 21.32 -9.62 -28.68
C SER A 187 20.56 -10.87 -28.19
N VAL A 188 20.44 -11.90 -29.03
CA VAL A 188 19.74 -13.13 -28.64
C VAL A 188 20.39 -13.78 -27.43
N GLU A 189 21.72 -13.86 -27.45
CA GLU A 189 22.56 -14.34 -26.35
C GLU A 189 22.39 -13.46 -25.10
N GLY A 190 22.43 -12.13 -25.27
CA GLY A 190 22.27 -11.18 -24.18
C GLY A 190 20.92 -11.31 -23.48
N ARG A 191 19.85 -11.48 -24.24
CA ARG A 191 18.51 -11.74 -23.71
C ARG A 191 18.41 -13.04 -22.91
N VAL A 192 18.98 -14.14 -23.41
CA VAL A 192 18.98 -15.43 -22.68
C VAL A 192 19.75 -15.28 -21.37
N LEU A 193 20.92 -14.65 -21.42
CA LEU A 193 21.77 -14.42 -20.26
C LEU A 193 21.08 -13.53 -19.22
N LEU A 194 20.53 -12.39 -19.63
CA LEU A 194 19.84 -11.46 -18.75
C LEU A 194 18.56 -12.06 -18.18
N THR A 195 17.79 -12.81 -18.98
CA THR A 195 16.59 -13.50 -18.50
C THR A 195 16.95 -14.52 -17.42
N ALA A 196 17.96 -15.37 -17.66
CA ALA A 196 18.40 -16.37 -16.71
C ALA A 196 18.93 -15.73 -15.41
N ARG A 197 19.73 -14.66 -15.54
CA ARG A 197 20.21 -13.87 -14.40
C ARG A 197 19.05 -13.25 -13.62
N ALA A 198 18.07 -12.71 -14.32
CA ALA A 198 16.92 -12.05 -13.73
C ALA A 198 16.05 -13.01 -12.90
N ILE A 199 15.76 -14.19 -13.44
CA ILE A 199 15.06 -15.26 -12.72
C ILE A 199 15.84 -15.65 -11.46
N ARG A 200 17.17 -15.84 -11.59
CA ARG A 200 18.01 -16.23 -10.46
C ARG A 200 18.00 -15.19 -9.34
N ILE A 201 18.12 -13.90 -9.68
CA ILE A 201 18.05 -12.80 -8.69
C ILE A 201 16.75 -12.89 -7.88
N VAL A 202 15.61 -13.07 -8.55
CA VAL A 202 14.31 -13.15 -7.87
C VAL A 202 14.21 -14.45 -7.06
N GLN A 203 14.61 -15.59 -7.61
CA GLN A 203 14.62 -16.87 -6.90
C GLN A 203 15.46 -16.77 -5.62
N ASP A 204 16.70 -16.28 -5.71
CA ASP A 204 17.61 -16.15 -4.56
C ASP A 204 17.01 -15.28 -3.45
N GLY A 205 16.31 -14.20 -3.83
CA GLY A 205 15.57 -13.37 -2.88
C GLY A 205 14.38 -14.11 -2.24
N LEU A 206 13.54 -14.77 -3.05
CA LEU A 206 12.36 -15.50 -2.57
C LEU A 206 12.72 -16.67 -1.64
N HIS A 207 13.89 -17.28 -1.82
CA HIS A 207 14.37 -18.36 -0.94
C HIS A 207 14.78 -17.89 0.46
N ARG A 208 14.98 -16.58 0.66
CA ARG A 208 15.22 -15.99 1.99
C ARG A 208 13.95 -15.74 2.78
N LEU A 209 12.78 -15.86 2.14
CA LEU A 209 11.49 -15.69 2.77
C LEU A 209 11.06 -16.95 3.52
N THR A 210 10.12 -16.78 4.46
CA THR A 210 9.39 -17.89 5.05
C THR A 210 8.59 -18.65 3.98
N ASP A 211 8.21 -19.89 4.26
CA ASP A 211 7.37 -20.67 3.33
C ASP A 211 6.03 -19.97 3.04
N ASP A 212 5.42 -19.38 4.06
CA ASP A 212 4.14 -18.66 3.94
C ASP A 212 4.30 -17.41 3.05
N ASP A 213 5.34 -16.60 3.28
CA ASP A 213 5.63 -15.41 2.48
C ASP A 213 5.95 -15.75 1.02
N ARG A 214 6.68 -16.85 0.79
CA ARG A 214 6.99 -17.34 -0.55
C ARG A 214 5.74 -17.82 -1.28
N GLN A 215 4.85 -18.55 -0.60
CA GLN A 215 3.57 -18.97 -1.18
C GLN A 215 2.68 -17.77 -1.51
N GLU A 216 2.65 -16.75 -0.65
CA GLU A 216 1.88 -15.53 -0.91
C GLU A 216 2.47 -14.75 -2.09
N SER A 217 3.79 -14.61 -2.16
CA SER A 217 4.49 -14.00 -3.31
C SER A 217 4.13 -14.72 -4.62
N ALA A 218 4.11 -16.06 -4.62
CA ALA A 218 3.70 -16.86 -5.77
C ALA A 218 2.26 -16.57 -6.22
N ARG A 219 1.33 -16.35 -5.28
CA ARG A 219 -0.06 -15.99 -5.61
C ARG A 219 -0.14 -14.59 -6.22
N VAL A 220 0.59 -13.63 -5.67
CA VAL A 220 0.66 -12.26 -6.18
C VAL A 220 1.25 -12.26 -7.60
N PHE A 221 2.37 -12.96 -7.83
CA PHE A 221 2.98 -13.10 -9.15
C PHE A 221 1.99 -13.67 -10.18
N ARG A 222 1.29 -14.76 -9.87
CA ARG A 222 0.30 -15.36 -10.79
C ARG A 222 -0.86 -14.41 -11.11
N ARG A 223 -1.38 -13.71 -10.09
CA ARG A 223 -2.46 -12.74 -10.27
C ARG A 223 -2.03 -11.59 -11.18
N LEU A 224 -0.85 -11.03 -10.94
CA LEU A 224 -0.30 -9.93 -11.74
C LEU A 224 0.03 -10.36 -13.15
N ALA A 225 0.66 -11.52 -13.34
CA ALA A 225 0.90 -12.08 -14.67
C ALA A 225 -0.40 -12.27 -15.46
N GLY A 226 -1.46 -12.77 -14.82
CA GLY A 226 -2.78 -12.88 -15.44
C GLY A 226 -3.38 -11.51 -15.82
N ALA A 227 -3.27 -10.52 -14.94
CA ALA A 227 -3.75 -9.16 -15.19
C ALA A 227 -2.98 -8.47 -16.34
N MET A 228 -1.65 -8.60 -16.34
CA MET A 228 -0.76 -8.06 -17.38
C MET A 228 -0.93 -8.78 -18.73
N HIS A 229 -1.30 -10.06 -18.72
CA HIS A 229 -1.64 -10.82 -19.94
C HIS A 229 -3.03 -10.46 -20.50
N SER A 230 -3.89 -9.81 -19.71
CA SER A 230 -5.25 -9.49 -20.15
C SER A 230 -5.25 -8.53 -21.34
N GLN A 231 -6.27 -8.65 -22.21
CA GLN A 231 -6.39 -7.81 -23.40
C GLN A 231 -6.45 -6.30 -23.08
N ASP A 232 -6.88 -5.91 -21.88
CA ASP A 232 -6.93 -4.49 -21.49
C ASP A 232 -5.55 -3.83 -21.51
N MET A 233 -4.51 -4.56 -21.09
CA MET A 233 -3.13 -4.08 -21.12
C MET A 233 -2.56 -4.03 -22.54
N VAL A 234 -3.02 -4.93 -23.41
CA VAL A 234 -2.71 -4.90 -24.86
C VAL A 234 -3.35 -3.67 -25.51
N TYR A 235 -4.61 -3.37 -25.19
CA TYR A 235 -5.34 -2.21 -25.74
C TYR A 235 -4.74 -0.87 -25.31
N ARG A 236 -4.19 -0.80 -24.10
CA ARG A 236 -3.47 0.38 -23.60
C ARG A 236 -2.07 0.55 -24.22
N GLY A 237 -1.70 -0.31 -25.18
CA GLY A 237 -0.43 -0.25 -25.89
C GLY A 237 0.77 -0.65 -25.02
N PHE A 238 0.54 -1.23 -23.84
CA PHE A 238 1.63 -1.59 -22.95
C PHE A 238 2.34 -2.86 -23.42
N TRP A 239 1.62 -3.89 -23.91
CA TRP A 239 2.22 -5.19 -24.20
C TRP A 239 1.55 -5.97 -25.33
N LYS A 240 2.31 -6.77 -26.06
CA LYS A 240 1.76 -7.90 -26.82
C LYS A 240 1.65 -9.07 -25.84
N ALA A 241 0.45 -9.65 -25.69
CA ALA A 241 0.21 -10.75 -24.76
C ALA A 241 1.17 -11.92 -25.03
N ASN A 242 2.23 -12.05 -24.21
CA ASN A 242 3.19 -13.14 -24.32
C ASN A 242 2.80 -14.23 -23.32
N ARG A 243 2.64 -15.45 -23.83
CA ARG A 243 2.35 -16.64 -23.01
C ARG A 243 3.44 -16.90 -21.98
N SER A 244 4.69 -16.51 -22.26
CA SER A 244 5.82 -16.64 -21.33
C SER A 244 5.61 -15.87 -20.02
N LEU A 245 4.73 -14.86 -19.99
CA LEU A 245 4.39 -14.13 -18.78
C LEU A 245 3.58 -15.01 -17.80
N LEU A 246 2.73 -15.90 -18.32
CA LEU A 246 1.91 -16.79 -17.50
C LEU A 246 2.73 -17.93 -16.89
N GLU A 247 3.83 -18.31 -17.53
CA GLU A 247 4.75 -19.37 -17.08
C GLU A 247 5.78 -18.83 -16.07
N LEU A 248 6.10 -17.52 -16.15
CA LEU A 248 7.11 -16.88 -15.32
C LEU A 248 6.89 -17.04 -13.80
N PRO A 249 5.67 -16.86 -13.23
CA PRO A 249 5.46 -17.07 -11.80
C PRO A 249 5.87 -18.45 -11.30
N ASP A 250 5.62 -19.50 -12.09
CA ASP A 250 5.98 -20.86 -11.70
C ASP A 250 7.49 -21.06 -11.81
N GLU A 251 8.14 -20.50 -12.83
CA GLU A 251 9.61 -20.49 -12.95
C GLU A 251 10.28 -19.77 -11.77
N LEU A 252 9.76 -18.61 -11.36
CA LEU A 252 10.29 -17.82 -10.23
C LEU A 252 10.18 -18.54 -8.89
N CYS A 253 9.25 -19.49 -8.76
CA CYS A 253 9.03 -20.25 -7.53
C CYS A 253 9.69 -21.64 -7.55
N LEU A 254 10.45 -21.99 -8.59
CA LEU A 254 11.22 -23.23 -8.60
C LEU A 254 12.32 -23.19 -7.52
N PRO A 255 12.61 -24.34 -6.87
CA PRO A 255 13.69 -24.42 -5.90
C PRO A 255 15.03 -24.09 -6.58
N THR A 256 15.85 -23.26 -5.94
CA THR A 256 17.22 -22.99 -6.40
C THR A 256 18.02 -24.30 -6.31
N GLN A 257 18.81 -24.61 -7.35
CA GLN A 257 19.62 -25.83 -7.38
C GLN A 257 20.79 -25.81 -6.37
N GLU A 258 21.18 -24.62 -5.91
CA GLU A 258 22.22 -24.43 -4.90
C GLU A 258 21.60 -24.11 -3.54
N PRO A 259 22.07 -24.74 -2.45
CA PRO A 259 21.61 -24.40 -1.11
C PRO A 259 22.00 -22.95 -0.80
N PRO A 260 21.12 -22.16 -0.17
CA PRO A 260 21.38 -20.76 0.11
C PRO A 260 22.64 -20.62 0.99
N ALA A 261 23.51 -19.68 0.63
CA ALA A 261 24.58 -19.21 1.52
C ALA A 261 23.97 -18.75 2.86
N GLU A 262 24.68 -18.98 3.96
CA GLU A 262 24.26 -18.84 5.36
C GLU A 262 23.09 -17.87 5.60
N ALA A 263 22.08 -18.35 6.34
CA ALA A 263 20.85 -17.62 6.62
C ALA A 263 21.14 -16.27 7.28
N GLY A 264 21.03 -15.20 6.50
CA GLY A 264 20.91 -13.84 7.03
C GLY A 264 19.67 -13.69 7.91
N GLY A 265 19.54 -12.55 8.58
CA GLY A 265 18.36 -12.23 9.37
C GLY A 265 17.05 -12.32 8.56
N PRO A 266 15.88 -12.38 9.23
CA PRO A 266 14.60 -12.44 8.54
C PRO A 266 14.43 -11.23 7.61
N VAL A 267 14.14 -11.50 6.33
CA VAL A 267 13.92 -10.49 5.29
C VAL A 267 12.44 -10.44 4.94
N THR A 268 11.90 -9.24 4.74
CA THR A 268 10.51 -9.02 4.30
C THR A 268 10.36 -9.18 2.78
N ARG A 269 9.13 -9.41 2.31
CA ARG A 269 8.81 -9.48 0.88
C ARG A 269 9.15 -8.18 0.14
N SER A 270 8.82 -7.03 0.72
CA SER A 270 9.15 -5.71 0.17
C SER A 270 10.66 -5.53 -0.03
N GLN A 271 11.49 -5.91 0.95
CA GLN A 271 12.96 -5.86 0.82
C GLN A 271 13.47 -6.76 -0.30
N VAL A 272 12.98 -8.01 -0.38
CA VAL A 272 13.33 -8.95 -1.45
C VAL A 272 12.97 -8.38 -2.83
N LEU A 273 11.76 -7.85 -2.98
CA LEU A 273 11.27 -7.31 -4.25
C LEU A 273 12.01 -6.03 -4.67
N VAL A 274 12.32 -5.13 -3.73
CA VAL A 274 13.13 -3.93 -4.01
C VAL A 274 14.54 -4.31 -4.44
N ALA A 275 15.20 -5.21 -3.72
CA ALA A 275 16.54 -5.67 -4.06
C ALA A 275 16.56 -6.31 -5.45
N ALA A 276 15.57 -7.15 -5.77
CA ALA A 276 15.42 -7.73 -7.09
C ALA A 276 15.19 -6.65 -8.16
N TYR A 277 14.28 -5.71 -7.94
CA TYR A 277 13.98 -4.63 -8.88
C TYR A 277 15.22 -3.80 -9.21
N LEU A 278 15.98 -3.36 -8.20
CA LEU A 278 17.23 -2.61 -8.40
C LEU A 278 18.31 -3.44 -9.10
N ALA A 279 18.48 -4.71 -8.70
CA ALA A 279 19.48 -5.58 -9.32
C ALA A 279 19.16 -5.87 -10.79
N LEU A 280 17.88 -5.96 -11.15
CA LEU A 280 17.43 -6.08 -12.54
C LEU A 280 17.73 -4.83 -13.35
N LEU A 281 17.33 -3.66 -12.87
CA LEU A 281 17.61 -2.39 -13.54
C LEU A 281 19.12 -2.18 -13.70
N GLY A 282 19.91 -2.38 -12.63
CA GLY A 282 21.35 -2.28 -12.69
C GLY A 282 21.99 -3.29 -13.64
N SER A 283 21.42 -4.50 -13.78
CA SER A 283 21.93 -5.49 -14.75
C SER A 283 21.67 -5.11 -16.20
N ILE A 284 20.63 -4.29 -16.46
CA ILE A 284 20.31 -3.77 -17.80
C ILE A 284 21.21 -2.57 -18.11
N GLU A 285 21.31 -1.61 -17.18
CA GLU A 285 22.11 -0.39 -17.32
C GLU A 285 23.63 -0.64 -17.38
N LEU A 286 24.12 -1.68 -16.69
CA LEU A 286 25.54 -2.04 -16.66
C LEU A 286 25.88 -3.19 -17.61
N ALA A 287 24.94 -3.59 -18.47
CA ALA A 287 25.22 -4.57 -19.51
C ALA A 287 26.23 -4.00 -20.52
N ASP A 288 27.05 -4.87 -21.09
CA ASP A 288 27.93 -4.49 -22.19
C ASP A 288 27.09 -4.16 -23.44
N GLU A 289 27.58 -3.25 -24.28
CA GLU A 289 26.90 -2.80 -25.52
C GLU A 289 26.62 -3.98 -26.48
N ASP A 290 27.45 -5.04 -26.46
CA ASP A 290 27.22 -6.28 -27.21
C ASP A 290 26.02 -7.11 -26.66
N THR A 291 25.61 -6.83 -25.42
CA THR A 291 24.49 -7.50 -24.74
C THR A 291 23.20 -6.70 -24.87
N VAL A 292 23.25 -5.41 -24.50
CA VAL A 292 22.13 -4.48 -24.54
C VAL A 292 22.65 -3.16 -25.10
N ASP A 293 22.03 -2.70 -26.18
CA ASP A 293 22.32 -1.37 -26.72
C ASP A 293 21.98 -0.28 -25.67
N GLU A 294 22.76 0.79 -25.60
CA GLU A 294 22.57 1.83 -24.57
C GLU A 294 21.18 2.47 -24.65
N ASP A 295 20.68 2.76 -25.86
CA ASP A 295 19.34 3.33 -26.07
C ASP A 295 18.25 2.31 -25.69
N ALA A 296 18.51 1.02 -25.89
CA ALA A 296 17.65 -0.05 -25.43
C ALA A 296 17.57 -0.13 -23.90
N ALA A 297 18.71 -0.02 -23.21
CA ALA A 297 18.78 -0.04 -21.76
C ALA A 297 17.95 1.11 -21.18
N VAL A 298 18.20 2.34 -21.66
CA VAL A 298 17.48 3.56 -21.25
C VAL A 298 15.97 3.43 -21.49
N LYS A 299 15.54 2.98 -22.68
CA LYS A 299 14.11 2.81 -22.97
C LYS A 299 13.42 1.84 -22.02
N ILE A 300 14.09 0.74 -21.67
CA ILE A 300 13.54 -0.27 -20.76
C ILE A 300 13.46 0.28 -19.33
N THR A 301 14.52 0.94 -18.86
CA THR A 301 14.54 1.47 -17.50
C THR A 301 13.60 2.66 -17.34
N GLU A 302 13.53 3.58 -18.29
CA GLU A 302 12.56 4.69 -18.32
C GLU A 302 11.11 4.18 -18.33
N ALA A 303 10.80 3.14 -19.10
CA ALA A 303 9.44 2.60 -19.16
C ALA A 303 8.97 2.04 -17.79
N TRP A 304 9.84 1.32 -17.08
CA TRP A 304 9.50 0.70 -15.81
C TRP A 304 9.59 1.66 -14.63
N THR A 305 10.56 2.58 -14.64
CA THR A 305 10.61 3.69 -13.68
C THR A 305 9.41 4.62 -13.85
N GLY A 306 9.03 4.96 -15.08
CA GLY A 306 7.82 5.75 -15.36
C GLY A 306 6.53 5.04 -14.95
N THR A 307 6.47 3.72 -15.08
CA THR A 307 5.32 2.92 -14.57
C THR A 307 5.26 2.97 -13.05
N LEU A 308 6.39 2.79 -12.36
CA LEU A 308 6.49 2.92 -10.91
C LEU A 308 6.05 4.31 -10.42
N LEU A 309 6.55 5.37 -11.05
CA LEU A 309 6.21 6.76 -10.69
C LEU A 309 4.73 7.05 -10.89
N ARG A 310 4.13 6.61 -12.01
CA ARG A 310 2.69 6.78 -12.25
C ARG A 310 1.83 6.14 -11.16
N ARG A 311 2.24 4.98 -10.64
CA ARG A 311 1.55 4.35 -9.49
C ARG A 311 1.71 5.17 -8.22
N LEU A 312 2.88 5.77 -8.00
CA LEU A 312 3.19 6.55 -6.81
C LEU A 312 2.61 7.96 -6.82
N ASP A 313 2.28 8.52 -7.99
CA ASP A 313 1.61 9.83 -8.09
C ASP A 313 0.19 9.80 -7.53
N GLU A 314 -0.45 8.62 -7.54
CA GLU A 314 -1.75 8.39 -6.92
C GLU A 314 -1.65 7.84 -5.50
N ALA A 315 -0.43 7.56 -5.01
CA ALA A 315 -0.21 6.96 -3.71
C ALA A 315 -0.05 8.03 -2.60
N PRO A 316 -0.42 7.70 -1.35
CA PRO A 316 -0.06 8.50 -0.18
C PRO A 316 1.46 8.69 -0.05
N ASP A 317 1.88 9.81 0.52
CA ASP A 317 3.30 10.12 0.73
C ASP A 317 4.01 9.05 1.59
N GLU A 318 3.31 8.39 2.51
CA GLU A 318 3.87 7.32 3.33
C GLU A 318 4.36 6.14 2.49
N ASP A 319 3.66 5.79 1.41
CA ASP A 319 4.07 4.71 0.50
C ASP A 319 5.34 5.10 -0.25
N ARG A 320 5.42 6.36 -0.71
CA ARG A 320 6.60 6.91 -1.38
C ARG A 320 7.82 6.94 -0.46
N GLN A 321 7.65 7.42 0.77
CA GLN A 321 8.72 7.48 1.77
C GLN A 321 9.24 6.09 2.15
N GLU A 322 8.34 5.12 2.32
CA GLU A 322 8.73 3.75 2.60
C GLU A 322 9.49 3.13 1.43
N LEU A 323 9.05 3.36 0.20
CA LEU A 323 9.75 2.88 -0.97
C LEU A 323 11.16 3.48 -1.09
N VAL A 324 11.32 4.79 -0.83
CA VAL A 324 12.64 5.44 -0.74
C VAL A 324 13.51 4.81 0.35
N ARG A 325 12.93 4.55 1.53
CA ARG A 325 13.63 3.88 2.64
C ARG A 325 14.14 2.50 2.20
N LEU A 326 13.29 1.70 1.57
CA LEU A 326 13.62 0.36 1.08
C LEU A 326 14.69 0.40 -0.02
N PHE A 327 14.61 1.32 -0.98
CA PHE A 327 15.64 1.47 -2.01
C PHE A 327 17.01 1.79 -1.42
N ARG A 328 17.06 2.73 -0.46
CA ARG A 328 18.30 3.09 0.24
C ARG A 328 18.85 1.95 1.08
N GLU A 329 17.98 1.14 1.68
CA GLU A 329 18.38 -0.06 2.43
C GLU A 329 19.00 -1.11 1.49
N ALA A 330 18.31 -1.46 0.41
CA ALA A 330 18.83 -2.39 -0.59
C ALA A 330 20.17 -1.93 -1.21
N ALA A 331 20.31 -0.62 -1.48
CA ALA A 331 21.57 -0.06 -1.96
C ALA A 331 22.73 -0.22 -0.96
N ARG A 332 22.46 -0.16 0.36
CA ARG A 332 23.50 -0.38 1.39
C ARG A 332 23.96 -1.84 1.43
N GLU A 333 23.03 -2.76 1.25
CA GLU A 333 23.25 -4.21 1.27
C GLU A 333 23.90 -4.74 -0.02
N GLU A 334 23.84 -3.98 -1.12
CA GLU A 334 24.49 -4.34 -2.36
C GLU A 334 26.02 -4.46 -2.18
N THR A 335 26.56 -5.57 -2.66
CA THR A 335 27.97 -5.96 -2.50
C THR A 335 28.79 -5.65 -3.75
N ASN A 336 28.17 -5.67 -4.93
CA ASN A 336 28.81 -5.27 -6.16
C ASN A 336 28.92 -3.72 -6.21
N SER A 337 30.14 -3.19 -6.33
CA SER A 337 30.40 -1.75 -6.26
C SER A 337 29.70 -0.95 -7.37
N ALA A 338 29.60 -1.49 -8.58
CA ALA A 338 28.93 -0.82 -9.70
C ALA A 338 27.42 -0.77 -9.46
N HIS A 339 26.81 -1.91 -9.09
CA HIS A 339 25.39 -1.96 -8.74
C HIS A 339 25.07 -1.08 -7.53
N LYS A 340 25.95 -1.04 -6.54
CA LYS A 340 25.78 -0.20 -5.35
C LYS A 340 25.76 1.29 -5.70
N THR A 341 26.63 1.71 -6.61
CA THR A 341 26.69 3.09 -7.10
C THR A 341 25.38 3.46 -7.81
N PHE A 342 24.92 2.60 -8.72
CA PHE A 342 23.61 2.75 -9.38
C PHE A 342 22.46 2.83 -8.37
N ALA A 343 22.34 1.83 -7.50
CA ALA A 343 21.26 1.72 -6.51
C ALA A 343 21.22 2.91 -5.53
N SER A 344 22.37 3.46 -5.17
CA SER A 344 22.46 4.58 -4.22
C SER A 344 21.97 5.90 -4.80
N GLY A 345 22.10 6.11 -6.12
CA GLY A 345 21.61 7.31 -6.81
C GLY A 345 20.23 7.14 -7.43
N PHE A 346 19.67 5.92 -7.43
CA PHE A 346 18.42 5.60 -8.11
C PHE A 346 17.23 6.43 -7.61
N PRO A 347 16.92 6.52 -6.30
CA PRO A 347 15.75 7.28 -5.83
C PRO A 347 15.76 8.75 -6.26
N GLU A 348 16.92 9.39 -6.23
CA GLU A 348 17.12 10.77 -6.67
C GLU A 348 16.99 10.89 -8.20
N ALA A 349 17.59 9.97 -8.96
CA ALA A 349 17.56 9.98 -10.42
C ALA A 349 16.13 9.89 -11.00
N ILE A 350 15.24 9.16 -10.33
CA ILE A 350 13.84 9.02 -10.76
C ILE A 350 12.90 10.03 -10.09
N GLY A 351 13.41 11.00 -9.32
CA GLY A 351 12.60 12.04 -8.69
C GLY A 351 11.72 11.57 -7.53
N LEU A 352 12.07 10.49 -6.85
CA LEU A 352 11.38 10.08 -5.62
C LEU A 352 11.74 10.93 -4.41
N VAL A 353 12.88 11.60 -4.47
CA VAL A 353 13.39 12.50 -3.43
C VAL A 353 13.56 13.86 -4.10
N GLU A 354 13.03 14.92 -3.47
CA GLU A 354 13.32 16.28 -3.94
C GLU A 354 14.83 16.50 -3.90
N GLY A 355 15.40 16.85 -5.04
CA GLY A 355 16.81 17.25 -5.12
C GLY A 355 17.06 18.36 -4.10
N SER A 356 17.98 18.12 -3.16
CA SER A 356 18.46 19.16 -2.26
C SER A 356 19.39 20.08 -3.04
N ASP A 357 18.83 20.86 -3.96
CA ASP A 357 19.56 21.87 -4.74
C ASP A 357 19.85 23.13 -3.92
#